data_AF-A0A225WC93-F1
#
_entry.id   AF-A0A225WC93-F1
#
_cell.length_a   1.000
_cell.length_b   1.000
_cell.length_c   1.000
_cell.angle_alpha   90.00
_cell.angle_beta   90.00
_cell.angle_gamma   90.00
#
_symmetry.space_group_name_H-M   'P 1'
#
loop_
_entity.id
_entity.type
_entity.pdbx_description
1 polymer ?
#
loop_
_entity_poly.entity_id
_entity_poly.type
_entity_poly.pdbx_seq_one_letter_code
_entity_poly.pdbx_strand_id
1 'polypeptide(L)'
;MASIDTELLDGRSASDIFVNKNQGQGYTYDDLILMPGHINFGVDAVKLETKVSRNISLHLPLVSSPMDTVTEHAMAIGMALHGGIGIIHYNMTVEEQVKEVHLVKKFKNGFITDPKCLSPEDTLADVDRIKNEFGFAGIPITESGKVGSVLVGIVSNRDIDFIEDRQTKLKEVMSTNLVTAPEGVSLKEANRILRESKKGKLPIVNAKGEFMSLISRRDLVKNRDFPHASKDANKQLLVGAAIGTRPNDRDRCTELVKAGVNLIVIDSSQGDSTFQVDLIKWIKATYPQIDVIGGNVVTRMQCKRLIDAGADGLKVGMGVGSICTTQEVCAVGRAQASAVYNTARYARQFGVPVIADGGIASSGHIVKALTVGASAVMCGSLFAGTEESPGQYFFQDGVRLKKYRGMGSIEAMTAGSSKRYFATHATVKVAQGVSGAVVDKGSLMKYVPYLQQGIKHGLQDLGQVSLEAVHSALHTGELRFELRTPAAQREGNVHSLHTYEKRLY
;
A
#
# COMPACT_ATOMS: atom_id res chain seq x y z
N MET A 1 23.03 -22.72 -22.55
CA MET A 1 23.90 -22.08 -21.55
C MET A 1 25.06 -23.02 -21.30
N ALA A 2 26.30 -22.59 -21.56
CA ALA A 2 27.46 -23.37 -21.15
C ALA A 2 27.42 -23.55 -19.62
N SER A 3 27.81 -24.72 -19.12
CA SER A 3 27.91 -24.95 -17.67
C SER A 3 28.86 -23.90 -17.08
N ILE A 4 28.35 -23.07 -16.17
CA ILE A 4 29.17 -22.09 -15.45
C ILE A 4 30.25 -22.88 -14.70
N ASP A 5 31.51 -22.52 -14.92
CA ASP A 5 32.62 -23.06 -14.13
C ASP A 5 32.47 -22.56 -12.70
N THR A 6 32.13 -23.48 -11.79
CA THR A 6 31.89 -23.16 -10.38
C THR A 6 33.15 -22.69 -9.67
N GLU A 7 34.35 -22.94 -10.22
CA GLU A 7 35.61 -22.44 -9.65
C GLU A 7 35.77 -20.93 -9.82
N LEU A 8 35.07 -20.32 -10.78
CA LEU A 8 35.10 -18.87 -11.02
C LEU A 8 34.07 -18.09 -10.16
N LEU A 9 33.25 -18.77 -9.36
CA LEU A 9 32.21 -18.14 -8.56
C LEU A 9 32.73 -17.69 -7.19
N ASP A 10 33.10 -16.41 -7.10
CA ASP A 10 33.37 -15.75 -5.83
C ASP A 10 32.10 -15.55 -4.97
N GLY A 11 32.32 -15.08 -3.73
CA GLY A 11 31.27 -14.84 -2.75
C GLY A 11 30.61 -16.11 -2.23
N ARG A 12 29.38 -15.98 -1.72
CA ARG A 12 28.62 -17.07 -1.08
C ARG A 12 27.23 -17.21 -1.67
N SER A 13 26.75 -18.45 -1.79
CA SER A 13 25.33 -18.68 -2.09
C SER A 13 24.47 -18.35 -0.87
N ALA A 14 23.16 -18.15 -1.07
CA ALA A 14 22.23 -18.01 0.05
C ALA A 14 22.23 -19.26 0.96
N SER A 15 22.43 -20.45 0.40
CA SER A 15 22.55 -21.68 1.19
C SER A 15 23.77 -21.67 2.09
N ASP A 16 24.91 -21.19 1.59
CA ASP A 16 26.13 -21.03 2.40
C ASP A 16 25.90 -20.11 3.60
N ILE A 17 25.22 -18.98 3.38
CA ILE A 17 24.97 -17.97 4.42
C ILE A 17 23.95 -18.46 5.44
N PHE A 18 22.80 -18.97 4.98
CA PHE A 18 21.64 -19.19 5.85
C PHE A 18 21.44 -20.64 6.30
N VAL A 19 22.18 -21.61 5.74
CA VAL A 19 21.95 -23.05 5.96
C VAL A 19 23.22 -23.76 6.42
N ASN A 20 24.30 -23.62 5.67
CA ASN A 20 25.46 -24.50 5.79
C ASN A 20 26.56 -23.95 6.71
N LYS A 21 27.08 -22.75 6.43
CA LYS A 21 28.36 -22.28 7.03
C LYS A 21 28.20 -21.46 8.31
N ASN A 22 26.99 -20.98 8.64
CA ASN A 22 26.74 -20.08 9.78
C ASN A 22 25.56 -20.53 10.65
N GLN A 23 25.51 -21.82 11.03
CA GLN A 23 24.48 -22.32 11.94
C GLN A 23 24.47 -21.49 13.24
N GLY A 24 23.35 -20.83 13.53
CA GLY A 24 23.15 -20.03 14.74
C GLY A 24 23.20 -18.50 14.58
N GLN A 25 23.61 -17.98 13.41
CA GLN A 25 23.62 -16.52 13.17
C GLN A 25 22.32 -16.03 12.49
N GLY A 26 21.89 -14.83 12.87
CA GLY A 26 20.78 -14.10 12.23
C GLY A 26 21.32 -12.91 11.45
N TYR A 27 20.85 -12.74 10.22
CA TYR A 27 21.23 -11.62 9.35
C TYR A 27 20.03 -10.75 9.02
N THR A 28 20.29 -9.45 8.99
CA THR A 28 19.40 -8.40 8.52
C THR A 28 19.75 -8.03 7.08
N TYR A 29 19.08 -7.01 6.52
CA TYR A 29 19.40 -6.56 5.17
C TYR A 29 20.77 -5.88 5.09
N ASP A 30 21.19 -5.15 6.12
CA ASP A 30 22.46 -4.40 6.08
C ASP A 30 23.69 -5.29 6.18
N ASP A 31 23.54 -6.49 6.74
CA ASP A 31 24.61 -7.50 6.82
C ASP A 31 24.95 -8.12 5.47
N LEU A 32 24.10 -7.93 4.46
CA LEU A 32 24.22 -8.54 3.14
C LEU A 32 24.53 -7.50 2.07
N ILE A 33 25.36 -7.86 1.09
CA ILE A 33 25.41 -7.23 -0.22
C ILE A 33 25.27 -8.31 -1.31
N LEU A 34 24.70 -7.93 -2.44
CA LEU A 34 24.63 -8.80 -3.61
C LEU A 34 25.80 -8.51 -4.53
N MET A 35 26.37 -9.56 -5.13
CA MET A 35 27.38 -9.39 -6.16
C MET A 35 26.72 -9.15 -7.52
N PRO A 36 27.31 -8.30 -8.38
CA PRO A 36 26.76 -8.00 -9.70
C PRO A 36 26.77 -9.23 -10.61
N GLY A 37 25.86 -9.25 -11.58
CA GLY A 37 25.76 -10.29 -12.60
C GLY A 37 26.14 -9.78 -13.99
N HIS A 38 26.06 -10.67 -14.99
CA HIS A 38 26.26 -10.30 -16.38
C HIS A 38 24.99 -9.63 -16.96
N ILE A 39 25.14 -8.45 -17.58
CA ILE A 39 24.03 -7.65 -18.09
C ILE A 39 24.03 -7.69 -19.62
N ASN A 40 22.92 -8.14 -20.22
CA ASN A 40 22.72 -8.14 -21.66
C ASN A 40 21.37 -7.54 -22.08
N PHE A 41 20.75 -6.73 -21.21
CA PHE A 41 19.46 -6.06 -21.43
C PHE A 41 19.42 -4.66 -20.80
N GLY A 42 18.53 -3.80 -21.30
CA GLY A 42 18.27 -2.47 -20.74
C GLY A 42 17.30 -2.51 -19.55
N VAL A 43 17.34 -1.49 -18.69
CA VAL A 43 16.52 -1.41 -17.46
C VAL A 43 15.02 -1.54 -17.71
N ASP A 44 14.54 -1.05 -18.86
CA ASP A 44 13.11 -1.11 -19.21
C ASP A 44 12.62 -2.54 -19.46
N ALA A 45 13.52 -3.46 -19.82
CA ALA A 45 13.19 -4.88 -20.00
C ALA A 45 12.94 -5.61 -18.67
N VAL A 46 13.32 -5.02 -17.53
CA VAL A 46 13.13 -5.63 -16.21
C VAL A 46 11.65 -5.68 -15.84
N LYS A 47 11.19 -6.90 -15.58
CA LYS A 47 9.82 -7.27 -15.20
C LYS A 47 9.70 -7.46 -13.69
N LEU A 48 8.78 -6.74 -13.06
CA LEU A 48 8.58 -6.75 -11.60
C LEU A 48 7.29 -7.46 -11.17
N GLU A 49 6.63 -8.13 -12.11
CA GLU A 49 5.43 -8.90 -11.85
C GLU A 49 5.70 -9.96 -10.78
N THR A 50 4.78 -10.08 -9.83
CA THR A 50 4.90 -11.00 -8.70
C THR A 50 3.55 -11.47 -8.21
N LYS A 51 3.55 -12.46 -7.32
CA LYS A 51 2.37 -12.89 -6.57
C LYS A 51 2.45 -12.45 -5.11
N VAL A 52 1.35 -11.93 -4.57
CA VAL A 52 1.20 -11.63 -3.13
C VAL A 52 0.39 -12.69 -2.38
N SER A 53 -0.35 -13.49 -3.14
CA SER A 53 -1.04 -14.70 -2.70
C SER A 53 -1.14 -15.66 -3.88
N ARG A 54 -1.67 -16.87 -3.69
CA ARG A 54 -1.78 -17.88 -4.75
C ARG A 54 -2.43 -17.35 -6.03
N ASN A 55 -3.49 -16.56 -5.89
CA ASN A 55 -4.35 -16.13 -6.99
C ASN A 55 -4.19 -14.65 -7.36
N ILE A 56 -3.50 -13.84 -6.54
CA ILE A 56 -3.35 -12.41 -6.78
C ILE A 56 -1.93 -12.06 -7.21
N SER A 57 -1.84 -11.53 -8.42
CA SER A 57 -0.59 -11.02 -9.00
C SER A 57 -0.59 -9.49 -9.01
N LEU A 58 0.58 -8.90 -8.83
CA LEU A 58 0.85 -7.46 -8.88
C LEU A 58 1.89 -7.19 -9.98
N HIS A 59 1.87 -6.00 -10.55
CA HIS A 59 2.92 -5.54 -11.48
C HIS A 59 4.15 -4.99 -10.75
N LEU A 60 3.99 -4.65 -9.47
CA LEU A 60 5.01 -4.07 -8.65
C LEU A 60 4.98 -4.74 -7.26
N PRO A 61 6.12 -5.22 -6.73
CA PRO A 61 6.17 -6.02 -5.50
C PRO A 61 6.08 -5.17 -4.23
N LEU A 62 5.23 -4.14 -4.23
CA LEU A 62 5.06 -3.19 -3.13
C LEU A 62 3.66 -3.28 -2.54
N VAL A 63 3.62 -3.42 -1.22
CA VAL A 63 2.40 -3.47 -0.41
C VAL A 63 2.48 -2.39 0.66
N SER A 64 1.44 -1.59 0.85
CA SER A 64 1.38 -0.64 1.97
C SER A 64 0.84 -1.31 3.23
N SER A 65 1.47 -1.02 4.37
CA SER A 65 1.17 -1.69 5.65
C SER A 65 -0.22 -1.32 6.21
N PRO A 66 -0.96 -2.25 6.85
CA PRO A 66 -2.25 -1.98 7.47
C PRO A 66 -2.11 -1.25 8.80
N MET A 67 -1.75 0.04 8.72
CA MET A 67 -1.58 0.92 9.86
C MET A 67 -2.38 2.20 9.67
N ASP A 68 -2.90 2.74 10.77
CA ASP A 68 -3.71 3.97 10.82
C ASP A 68 -2.95 5.27 10.51
N THR A 69 -1.63 5.15 10.28
CA THR A 69 -0.74 6.22 9.84
C THR A 69 -0.13 5.93 8.47
N VAL A 70 -0.63 4.91 7.76
CA VAL A 70 -0.10 4.49 6.45
C VAL A 70 -1.20 4.27 5.42
N THR A 71 -2.20 3.42 5.70
CA THR A 71 -3.10 2.92 4.64
C THR A 71 -4.58 3.10 4.94
N GLU A 72 -5.16 4.12 4.33
CA GLU A 72 -6.58 4.29 4.03
C GLU A 72 -6.80 4.25 2.51
N HIS A 73 -7.99 4.59 2.01
CA HIS A 73 -8.38 4.49 0.60
C HIS A 73 -7.44 5.28 -0.31
N ALA A 74 -6.98 6.47 0.08
CA ALA A 74 -6.08 7.30 -0.74
C ALA A 74 -4.74 6.58 -1.03
N MET A 75 -4.10 6.04 0.00
CA MET A 75 -2.90 5.20 -0.13
C MET A 75 -3.19 3.95 -0.96
N ALA A 76 -4.29 3.24 -0.68
CA ALA A 76 -4.63 2.00 -1.39
C ALA A 76 -4.90 2.23 -2.88
N ILE A 77 -5.58 3.33 -3.23
CA ILE A 77 -5.80 3.76 -4.62
C ILE A 77 -4.45 4.06 -5.28
N GLY A 78 -3.60 4.89 -4.66
CA GLY A 78 -2.31 5.25 -5.23
C GLY A 78 -1.39 4.05 -5.45
N MET A 79 -1.33 3.14 -4.48
CA MET A 79 -0.59 1.87 -4.60
C MET A 79 -1.12 1.01 -5.74
N ALA A 80 -2.45 0.81 -5.82
CA ALA A 80 -3.06 0.00 -6.86
C ALA A 80 -2.87 0.61 -8.26
N LEU A 81 -2.97 1.94 -8.40
CA LEU A 81 -2.69 2.63 -9.66
C LEU A 81 -1.25 2.40 -10.15
N HIS A 82 -0.28 2.34 -9.24
CA HIS A 82 1.12 2.04 -9.59
C HIS A 82 1.45 0.54 -9.71
N GLY A 83 0.45 -0.33 -9.63
CA GLY A 83 0.65 -1.77 -9.80
C GLY A 83 1.05 -2.51 -8.52
N GLY A 84 1.03 -1.84 -7.37
CA GLY A 84 1.12 -2.45 -6.05
C GLY A 84 -0.28 -2.77 -5.48
N ILE A 85 -0.39 -2.86 -4.15
CA ILE A 85 -1.67 -2.98 -3.43
C ILE A 85 -1.59 -2.32 -2.06
N GLY A 86 -2.69 -1.74 -1.58
CA GLY A 86 -2.79 -1.27 -0.19
C GLY A 86 -3.66 -2.17 0.67
N ILE A 87 -3.27 -2.34 1.94
CA ILE A 87 -4.04 -3.08 2.95
C ILE A 87 -4.68 -2.10 3.93
N ILE A 88 -6.00 -1.95 3.90
CA ILE A 88 -6.74 -1.07 4.82
C ILE A 88 -6.62 -1.61 6.26
N HIS A 89 -6.24 -0.76 7.22
CA HIS A 89 -6.16 -1.15 8.63
C HIS A 89 -7.55 -1.39 9.25
N TYR A 90 -7.59 -2.07 10.40
CA TYR A 90 -8.83 -2.35 11.14
C TYR A 90 -8.97 -1.57 12.45
N ASN A 91 -8.10 -0.58 12.67
CA ASN A 91 -8.18 0.36 13.81
C ASN A 91 -9.30 1.41 13.62
N MET A 92 -10.50 0.93 13.31
CA MET A 92 -11.74 1.68 13.02
C MET A 92 -12.94 0.72 13.15
N THR A 93 -14.16 1.21 13.04
CA THR A 93 -15.37 0.37 13.03
C THR A 93 -15.41 -0.56 11.80
N VAL A 94 -16.36 -1.51 11.76
CA VAL A 94 -16.51 -2.40 10.59
C VAL A 94 -17.01 -1.59 9.41
N GLU A 95 -17.96 -0.70 9.66
CA GLU A 95 -18.63 0.17 8.71
C GLU A 95 -17.65 1.15 8.06
N GLU A 96 -16.77 1.77 8.86
CA GLU A 96 -15.70 2.64 8.35
C GLU A 96 -14.73 1.86 7.45
N GLN A 97 -14.30 0.67 7.86
CA GLN A 97 -13.37 -0.12 7.06
C GLN A 97 -14.00 -0.59 5.74
N VAL A 98 -15.28 -0.97 5.77
CA VAL A 98 -16.07 -1.29 4.58
C VAL A 98 -16.19 -0.09 3.65
N LYS A 99 -16.41 1.11 4.20
CA LYS A 99 -16.45 2.36 3.43
C LYS A 99 -15.10 2.62 2.74
N GLU A 100 -13.98 2.46 3.45
CA GLU A 100 -12.64 2.59 2.89
C GLU A 100 -12.41 1.62 1.71
N VAL A 101 -12.78 0.35 1.86
CA VAL A 101 -12.73 -0.64 0.77
C VAL A 101 -13.61 -0.20 -0.40
N HIS A 102 -14.85 0.23 -0.12
CA HIS A 102 -15.80 0.67 -1.14
C HIS A 102 -15.26 1.85 -1.96
N LEU A 103 -14.64 2.83 -1.31
CA LEU A 103 -14.01 3.97 -1.97
C LEU A 103 -12.93 3.53 -2.96
N VAL A 104 -12.10 2.55 -2.59
CA VAL A 104 -11.09 1.99 -3.52
C VAL A 104 -11.76 1.23 -4.67
N LYS A 105 -12.76 0.39 -4.40
CA LYS A 105 -13.45 -0.40 -5.44
C LYS A 105 -14.23 0.46 -6.41
N LYS A 106 -14.80 1.57 -5.95
CA LYS A 106 -15.57 2.51 -6.78
C LYS A 106 -14.68 3.54 -7.47
N PHE A 107 -13.41 3.66 -7.08
CA PHE A 107 -12.50 4.60 -7.71
C PHE A 107 -12.41 4.37 -9.21
N LYS A 108 -12.64 5.44 -9.97
CA LYS A 108 -12.50 5.47 -11.42
C LYS A 108 -11.46 6.53 -11.75
N ASN A 109 -10.32 6.11 -12.32
CA ASN A 109 -9.24 7.04 -12.63
C ASN A 109 -9.74 8.20 -13.50
N GLY A 110 -9.53 9.41 -13.02
CA GLY A 110 -9.99 10.65 -13.66
C GLY A 110 -11.47 11.01 -13.48
N PHE A 111 -12.25 10.22 -12.73
CA PHE A 111 -13.62 10.53 -12.33
C PHE A 111 -13.69 10.72 -10.82
N ILE A 112 -14.28 11.83 -10.40
CA ILE A 112 -14.58 12.13 -9.00
C ILE A 112 -15.94 11.49 -8.70
N THR A 113 -15.95 10.39 -7.94
CA THR A 113 -17.16 9.58 -7.65
C THR A 113 -17.90 9.97 -6.38
N ASP A 114 -17.28 10.78 -5.51
CA ASP A 114 -17.93 11.38 -4.33
C ASP A 114 -17.67 12.91 -4.28
N PRO A 115 -18.07 13.66 -5.33
CA PRO A 115 -17.94 15.11 -5.31
C PRO A 115 -18.86 15.73 -4.26
N LYS A 116 -18.37 16.75 -3.56
CA LYS A 116 -19.23 17.61 -2.72
C LYS A 116 -20.32 18.22 -3.59
N CYS A 117 -21.57 17.96 -3.22
CA CYS A 117 -22.76 18.50 -3.87
C CYS A 117 -23.46 19.45 -2.89
N LEU A 118 -24.19 20.41 -3.44
CA LEU A 118 -25.08 21.29 -2.69
C LEU A 118 -26.48 21.27 -3.33
N SER A 119 -27.47 21.69 -2.57
CA SER A 119 -28.85 21.87 -3.02
C SER A 119 -29.07 23.28 -3.58
N PRO A 120 -30.15 23.50 -4.36
CA PRO A 120 -30.48 24.84 -4.85
C PRO A 120 -30.80 25.86 -3.74
N GLU A 121 -31.13 25.37 -2.54
CA GLU A 121 -31.49 26.19 -1.38
C GLU A 121 -30.29 26.52 -0.47
N ASP A 122 -29.15 25.88 -0.68
CA ASP A 122 -27.90 26.25 -0.02
C ASP A 122 -27.43 27.64 -0.49
N THR A 123 -26.42 28.18 0.18
CA THR A 123 -25.97 29.56 0.01
C THR A 123 -24.54 29.66 -0.54
N LEU A 124 -24.16 30.84 -1.00
CA LEU A 124 -22.77 31.14 -1.37
C LEU A 124 -21.79 30.96 -0.20
N ALA A 125 -22.20 31.21 1.04
CA ALA A 125 -21.40 30.95 2.23
C ALA A 125 -21.02 29.45 2.37
N ASP A 126 -21.89 28.54 1.93
CA ASP A 126 -21.62 27.10 1.94
C ASP A 126 -20.56 26.72 0.90
N VAL A 127 -20.60 27.38 -0.26
CA VAL A 127 -19.58 27.25 -1.31
C VAL A 127 -18.23 27.77 -0.81
N ASP A 128 -18.20 28.92 -0.15
CA ASP A 128 -16.97 29.50 0.42
C ASP A 128 -16.37 28.61 1.51
N ARG A 129 -17.21 27.98 2.33
CA ARG A 129 -16.76 26.99 3.32
C ARG A 129 -16.06 25.81 2.65
N ILE A 130 -16.66 25.24 1.61
CA ILE A 130 -16.06 24.15 0.84
C ILE A 130 -14.77 24.61 0.14
N LYS A 131 -14.74 25.83 -0.37
CA LYS A 131 -13.55 26.42 -1.00
C LYS A 131 -12.41 26.60 -0.01
N ASN A 132 -12.70 27.04 1.21
CA ASN A 132 -11.70 27.23 2.28
C ASN A 132 -11.21 25.90 2.84
N GLU A 133 -12.10 24.90 2.99
CA GLU A 133 -11.76 23.59 3.55
C GLU A 133 -11.04 22.69 2.52
N PHE A 134 -11.49 22.69 1.26
CA PHE A 134 -11.03 21.74 0.24
C PHE A 134 -10.30 22.37 -0.96
N GLY A 135 -10.26 23.70 -1.06
CA GLY A 135 -9.50 24.41 -2.11
C GLY A 135 -10.16 24.42 -3.50
N PHE A 136 -11.44 24.09 -3.62
CA PHE A 136 -12.17 24.12 -4.90
C PHE A 136 -13.57 24.73 -4.77
N ALA A 137 -14.07 25.34 -5.86
CA ALA A 137 -15.37 26.02 -5.88
C ALA A 137 -16.27 25.58 -7.04
N GLY A 138 -15.90 24.51 -7.77
CA GLY A 138 -16.76 23.97 -8.80
C GLY A 138 -17.64 22.88 -8.24
N ILE A 139 -18.87 23.21 -7.88
CA ILE A 139 -19.74 22.39 -7.06
C ILE A 139 -20.99 22.04 -7.87
N PRO A 140 -21.25 20.75 -8.14
CA PRO A 140 -22.51 20.27 -8.72
C PRO A 140 -23.69 20.56 -7.79
N ILE A 141 -24.78 21.05 -8.36
CA ILE A 141 -26.04 21.30 -7.65
C ILE A 141 -27.04 20.21 -8.01
N THR A 142 -27.50 19.50 -6.99
CA THR A 142 -28.48 18.40 -7.11
C THR A 142 -29.69 18.70 -6.26
N GLU A 143 -30.88 18.20 -6.61
CA GLU A 143 -32.11 18.52 -5.86
C GLU A 143 -31.98 18.29 -4.34
N SER A 144 -31.34 17.19 -3.91
CA SER A 144 -31.16 16.87 -2.49
C SER A 144 -29.82 17.31 -1.87
N GLY A 145 -28.95 17.94 -2.67
CA GLY A 145 -27.57 18.23 -2.27
C GLY A 145 -26.66 17.01 -2.11
N LYS A 146 -27.02 15.87 -2.70
CA LYS A 146 -26.25 14.62 -2.62
C LYS A 146 -26.06 13.97 -3.99
N VAL A 147 -24.96 13.23 -4.14
CA VAL A 147 -24.73 12.33 -5.27
C VAL A 147 -25.87 11.30 -5.36
N GLY A 148 -26.30 10.95 -6.58
CA GLY A 148 -27.43 10.08 -6.85
C GLY A 148 -28.78 10.80 -6.92
N SER A 149 -28.81 12.13 -6.74
CA SER A 149 -29.99 12.97 -6.97
C SER A 149 -29.90 13.68 -8.32
N VAL A 150 -31.04 14.13 -8.85
CA VAL A 150 -31.13 14.80 -10.15
C VAL A 150 -30.23 16.02 -10.18
N LEU A 151 -29.36 16.09 -11.20
CA LEU A 151 -28.47 17.23 -11.43
C LEU A 151 -29.27 18.40 -11.98
N VAL A 152 -29.27 19.53 -11.28
CA VAL A 152 -30.04 20.73 -11.65
C VAL A 152 -29.16 21.93 -11.99
N GLY A 153 -27.88 21.91 -11.62
CA GLY A 153 -26.95 22.97 -11.97
C GLY A 153 -25.50 22.69 -11.61
N ILE A 154 -24.64 23.66 -11.88
CA ILE A 154 -23.26 23.69 -11.37
C ILE A 154 -22.88 25.13 -11.03
N VAL A 155 -22.18 25.31 -9.92
CA VAL A 155 -21.60 26.61 -9.52
C VAL A 155 -20.09 26.53 -9.72
N SER A 156 -19.47 27.60 -10.19
CA SER A 156 -18.02 27.75 -10.35
C SER A 156 -17.56 29.10 -9.81
N ASN A 157 -16.24 29.30 -9.64
CA ASN A 157 -15.69 30.60 -9.22
C ASN A 157 -16.23 31.77 -10.06
N ARG A 158 -16.32 31.58 -11.38
CA ARG A 158 -16.79 32.64 -12.29
C ARG A 158 -18.22 33.11 -12.00
N ASP A 159 -19.04 32.23 -11.43
CA ASP A 159 -20.44 32.52 -11.15
C ASP A 159 -20.61 33.29 -9.84
N ILE A 160 -19.60 33.28 -8.95
CA ILE A 160 -19.71 33.76 -7.56
C ILE A 160 -18.70 34.83 -7.17
N ASP A 161 -17.64 35.03 -7.97
CA ASP A 161 -16.49 35.88 -7.63
C ASP A 161 -16.89 37.35 -7.40
N PHE A 162 -17.95 37.83 -8.06
CA PHE A 162 -18.42 39.23 -7.99
C PHE A 162 -19.70 39.43 -7.17
N ILE A 163 -20.19 38.40 -6.47
CA ILE A 163 -21.39 38.51 -5.64
C ILE A 163 -20.97 38.81 -4.21
N GLU A 164 -21.38 39.95 -3.67
CA GLU A 164 -20.99 40.37 -2.31
C GLU A 164 -21.83 39.67 -1.22
N ASP A 165 -23.13 39.52 -1.44
CA ASP A 165 -24.02 38.86 -0.49
C ASP A 165 -23.81 37.35 -0.46
N ARG A 166 -23.23 36.84 0.63
CA ARG A 166 -22.98 35.40 0.80
C ARG A 166 -24.19 34.61 1.26
N GLN A 167 -25.33 35.25 1.52
CA GLN A 167 -26.61 34.57 1.80
C GLN A 167 -27.43 34.30 0.53
N THR A 168 -26.99 34.77 -0.63
CA THR A 168 -27.63 34.47 -1.92
C THR A 168 -27.71 32.96 -2.14
N LYS A 169 -28.89 32.49 -2.57
CA LYS A 169 -29.18 31.07 -2.81
C LYS A 169 -28.55 30.57 -4.10
N LEU A 170 -28.11 29.31 -4.12
CA LEU A 170 -27.41 28.75 -5.27
C LEU A 170 -28.29 28.68 -6.53
N LYS A 171 -29.61 28.51 -6.38
CA LYS A 171 -30.54 28.53 -7.53
C LYS A 171 -30.53 29.82 -8.34
N GLU A 172 -30.12 30.94 -7.73
CA GLU A 172 -30.11 32.26 -8.37
C GLU A 172 -28.84 32.49 -9.21
N VAL A 173 -27.79 31.71 -8.95
CA VAL A 173 -26.44 31.94 -9.50
C VAL A 173 -25.90 30.74 -10.29
N MET A 174 -26.45 29.55 -10.09
CA MET A 174 -25.96 28.33 -10.73
C MET A 174 -26.16 28.34 -12.25
N SER A 175 -25.20 27.78 -12.97
CA SER A 175 -25.36 27.50 -14.40
C SER A 175 -26.30 26.32 -14.61
N THR A 176 -27.39 26.53 -15.35
CA THR A 176 -28.38 25.49 -15.70
C THR A 176 -28.16 24.90 -17.10
N ASN A 177 -27.43 25.58 -17.99
CA ASN A 177 -27.03 25.03 -19.29
C ASN A 177 -25.82 24.11 -19.13
N LEU A 178 -26.11 22.85 -18.81
CA LEU A 178 -25.11 21.84 -18.47
C LEU A 178 -24.70 21.03 -19.68
N VAL A 179 -23.39 20.92 -19.91
CA VAL A 179 -22.83 19.86 -20.73
C VAL A 179 -22.54 18.69 -19.80
N THR A 180 -23.19 17.56 -20.04
CA THR A 180 -23.02 16.32 -19.28
C THR A 180 -22.56 15.18 -20.19
N ALA A 181 -22.11 14.08 -19.60
CA ALA A 181 -21.87 12.83 -20.31
C ALA A 181 -22.63 11.67 -19.64
N PRO A 182 -23.04 10.64 -20.39
CA PRO A 182 -23.77 9.52 -19.83
C PRO A 182 -22.89 8.66 -18.92
N GLU A 183 -23.50 8.03 -17.93
CA GLU A 183 -22.86 7.00 -17.12
C GLU A 183 -22.28 5.89 -18.02
N GLY A 184 -21.04 5.47 -17.72
CA GLY A 184 -20.32 4.47 -18.51
C GLY A 184 -19.43 5.05 -19.61
N VAL A 185 -19.42 6.38 -19.80
CA VAL A 185 -18.48 7.05 -20.72
C VAL A 185 -17.03 6.70 -20.37
N SER A 186 -16.22 6.39 -21.39
CA SER A 186 -14.78 6.15 -21.20
C SER A 186 -14.05 7.44 -20.82
N LEU A 187 -12.94 7.35 -20.08
CA LEU A 187 -12.12 8.54 -19.77
C LEU A 187 -11.70 9.28 -21.05
N LYS A 188 -11.24 8.54 -22.07
CA LYS A 188 -10.85 9.14 -23.36
C LYS A 188 -11.97 9.96 -24.01
N GLU A 189 -13.19 9.42 -23.98
CA GLU A 189 -14.36 10.09 -24.55
C GLU A 189 -14.82 11.27 -23.69
N ALA A 190 -14.84 11.11 -22.38
CA ALA A 190 -15.18 12.18 -21.47
C ALA A 190 -14.17 13.34 -21.54
N ASN A 191 -12.89 13.04 -21.74
CA ASN A 191 -11.84 14.01 -22.02
C ASN A 191 -12.08 14.76 -23.34
N ARG A 192 -12.59 14.07 -24.37
CA ARG A 192 -12.97 14.67 -25.66
C ARG A 192 -14.13 15.65 -25.47
N ILE A 193 -15.20 15.24 -24.80
CA ILE A 193 -16.38 16.08 -24.50
C ILE A 193 -15.96 17.32 -23.68
N LEU A 194 -15.16 17.13 -22.64
CA LEU A 194 -14.68 18.23 -21.80
C LEU A 194 -13.79 19.22 -22.57
N ARG A 195 -12.96 18.73 -23.51
CA ARG A 195 -12.14 19.57 -24.38
C ARG A 195 -12.97 20.36 -25.39
N GLU A 196 -13.94 19.73 -26.03
CA GLU A 196 -14.82 20.34 -27.04
C GLU A 196 -15.77 21.38 -26.43
N SER A 197 -16.36 21.05 -25.27
CA SER A 197 -17.22 21.98 -24.53
C SER A 197 -16.50 23.20 -23.98
N LYS A 198 -15.16 23.16 -23.90
CA LYS A 198 -14.29 24.19 -23.29
C LYS A 198 -14.68 24.54 -21.84
N LYS A 199 -15.45 23.67 -21.16
CA LYS A 199 -15.83 23.85 -19.76
C LYS A 199 -14.70 23.40 -18.83
N GLY A 200 -14.78 23.82 -17.58
CA GLY A 200 -13.82 23.42 -16.54
C GLY A 200 -14.14 22.07 -15.91
N LYS A 201 -15.38 21.60 -16.04
CA LYS A 201 -15.91 20.38 -15.43
C LYS A 201 -16.95 19.72 -16.33
N LEU A 202 -17.07 18.41 -16.25
CA LEU A 202 -18.03 17.58 -16.96
C LEU A 202 -18.76 16.66 -15.97
N PRO A 203 -20.01 16.99 -15.60
CA PRO A 203 -20.86 16.11 -14.82
C PRO A 203 -21.23 14.84 -15.60
N ILE A 204 -21.25 13.71 -14.92
CA ILE A 204 -21.68 12.42 -15.44
C ILE A 204 -23.03 12.08 -14.82
N VAL A 205 -24.03 11.79 -15.67
CA VAL A 205 -25.40 11.51 -15.24
C VAL A 205 -25.89 10.17 -15.79
N ASN A 206 -26.76 9.49 -15.04
CA ASN A 206 -27.42 8.29 -15.55
C ASN A 206 -28.64 8.63 -16.42
N ALA A 207 -29.37 7.61 -16.90
CA ALA A 207 -30.54 7.78 -17.77
C ALA A 207 -31.71 8.56 -17.13
N LYS A 208 -31.75 8.67 -15.79
CA LYS A 208 -32.76 9.43 -15.04
C LYS A 208 -32.34 10.88 -14.78
N GLY A 209 -31.16 11.29 -15.26
CA GLY A 209 -30.58 12.61 -14.95
C GLY A 209 -29.97 12.72 -13.55
N GLU A 210 -29.85 11.60 -12.83
CA GLU A 210 -29.20 11.58 -11.51
C GLU A 210 -27.70 11.75 -11.65
N PHE A 211 -27.11 12.58 -10.79
CA PHE A 211 -25.70 12.90 -10.80
C PHE A 211 -24.86 11.76 -10.20
N MET A 212 -23.90 11.25 -10.97
CA MET A 212 -23.12 10.07 -10.59
C MET A 212 -21.65 10.38 -10.29
N SER A 213 -21.01 11.22 -11.10
CA SER A 213 -19.59 11.57 -10.92
C SER A 213 -19.22 12.85 -11.68
N LEU A 214 -18.03 13.38 -11.45
CA LEU A 214 -17.54 14.62 -12.05
C LEU A 214 -16.16 14.42 -12.65
N ILE A 215 -15.91 14.98 -13.83
CA ILE A 215 -14.56 15.13 -14.36
C ILE A 215 -14.18 16.60 -14.31
N SER A 216 -12.95 16.89 -13.92
CA SER A 216 -12.41 18.24 -13.88
C SER A 216 -11.28 18.40 -14.87
N ARG A 217 -11.24 19.54 -15.56
CA ARG A 217 -10.15 19.88 -16.49
C ARG A 217 -8.81 20.05 -15.77
N ARG A 218 -8.83 20.43 -14.48
CA ARG A 218 -7.61 20.44 -13.66
C ARG A 218 -7.08 19.03 -13.44
N ASP A 219 -7.97 18.05 -13.36
CA ASP A 219 -7.60 16.65 -13.14
C ASP A 219 -7.23 15.97 -14.46
N LEU A 220 -7.74 16.42 -15.62
CA LEU A 220 -7.25 16.00 -16.93
C LEU A 220 -5.73 16.15 -17.10
N VAL A 221 -5.16 17.24 -16.59
CA VAL A 221 -3.71 17.51 -16.67
C VAL A 221 -2.93 16.66 -15.66
N LYS A 222 -3.58 16.23 -14.57
CA LYS A 222 -2.99 15.40 -13.52
C LYS A 222 -3.19 13.90 -13.75
N ASN A 223 -4.16 13.52 -14.57
CA ASN A 223 -4.53 12.13 -14.85
C ASN A 223 -3.46 11.50 -15.72
N ARG A 224 -2.51 10.87 -15.05
CA ARG A 224 -1.54 10.00 -15.69
C ARG A 224 -2.25 8.72 -16.11
N ASP A 225 -1.89 8.20 -17.27
CA ASP A 225 -2.25 6.82 -17.60
C ASP A 225 -1.49 5.88 -16.67
N PHE A 226 -2.22 4.94 -16.09
CA PHE A 226 -1.70 3.90 -15.21
C PHE A 226 -1.89 2.54 -15.89
N PRO A 227 -1.06 2.21 -16.90
CA PRO A 227 -1.21 0.97 -17.68
C PRO A 227 -0.98 -0.28 -16.84
N HIS A 228 -0.13 -0.19 -15.81
CA HIS A 228 0.20 -1.28 -14.90
C HIS A 228 -0.66 -1.28 -13.62
N ALA A 229 -1.79 -0.57 -13.60
CA ALA A 229 -2.67 -0.56 -12.45
C ALA A 229 -3.15 -1.97 -12.09
N SER A 230 -3.00 -2.33 -10.82
CA SER A 230 -3.50 -3.56 -10.22
C SER A 230 -5.02 -3.54 -10.18
N LYS A 231 -5.65 -4.33 -11.05
CA LYS A 231 -7.10 -4.42 -11.19
C LYS A 231 -7.58 -5.86 -11.15
N ASP A 232 -8.80 -6.06 -10.69
CA ASP A 232 -9.48 -7.36 -10.78
C ASP A 232 -10.13 -7.59 -12.16
N ALA A 233 -10.80 -8.73 -12.30
CA ALA A 233 -11.52 -9.11 -13.50
C ALA A 233 -12.62 -8.09 -13.90
N ASN A 234 -13.19 -7.38 -12.93
CA ASN A 234 -14.20 -6.33 -13.14
C ASN A 234 -13.58 -4.97 -13.46
N LYS A 235 -12.26 -4.90 -13.67
CA LYS A 235 -11.47 -3.68 -13.92
C LYS A 235 -11.48 -2.68 -12.75
N GLN A 236 -11.89 -3.11 -11.56
CA GLN A 236 -11.80 -2.30 -10.34
C GLN A 236 -10.42 -2.46 -9.71
N LEU A 237 -9.93 -1.42 -9.02
CA LEU A 237 -8.63 -1.51 -8.35
C LEU A 237 -8.60 -2.62 -7.30
N LEU A 238 -7.45 -3.29 -7.18
CA LEU A 238 -7.22 -4.27 -6.13
C LEU A 238 -7.07 -3.59 -4.77
N VAL A 239 -7.67 -4.17 -3.74
CA VAL A 239 -7.55 -3.70 -2.35
C VAL A 239 -7.54 -4.89 -1.40
N GLY A 240 -6.67 -4.84 -0.40
CA GLY A 240 -6.70 -5.75 0.74
C GLY A 240 -7.22 -5.06 1.99
N ALA A 241 -7.65 -5.85 2.97
CA ALA A 241 -8.02 -5.35 4.28
C ALA A 241 -7.44 -6.24 5.38
N ALA A 242 -6.99 -5.63 6.47
CA ALA A 242 -6.54 -6.37 7.64
C ALA A 242 -7.72 -6.66 8.57
N ILE A 243 -7.66 -7.78 9.30
CA ILE A 243 -8.57 -8.11 10.40
C ILE A 243 -7.78 -8.68 11.58
N GLY A 244 -8.40 -8.69 12.76
CA GLY A 244 -7.84 -9.37 13.94
C GLY A 244 -8.07 -10.89 13.92
N THR A 245 -7.96 -11.50 15.09
CA THR A 245 -8.14 -12.96 15.30
C THR A 245 -9.27 -13.29 16.28
N ARG A 246 -10.07 -12.30 16.66
CA ARG A 246 -11.14 -12.48 17.66
C ARG A 246 -12.42 -12.96 16.98
N PRO A 247 -13.34 -13.61 17.72
CA PRO A 247 -14.57 -14.15 17.12
C PRO A 247 -15.39 -13.13 16.32
N ASN A 248 -15.45 -11.88 16.77
CA ASN A 248 -16.13 -10.77 16.07
C ASN A 248 -15.43 -10.33 14.77
N ASP A 249 -14.18 -10.73 14.53
CA ASP A 249 -13.51 -10.46 13.25
C ASP A 249 -14.11 -11.32 12.10
N ARG A 250 -14.94 -12.33 12.40
CA ARG A 250 -15.74 -13.06 11.39
C ARG A 250 -16.82 -12.20 10.75
N ASP A 251 -17.50 -11.38 11.55
CA ASP A 251 -18.51 -10.44 11.05
C ASP A 251 -17.84 -9.36 10.20
N ARG A 252 -16.71 -8.82 10.68
CA ARG A 252 -15.87 -7.89 9.91
C ARG A 252 -15.43 -8.50 8.57
N CYS A 253 -14.94 -9.73 8.56
CA CYS A 253 -14.57 -10.44 7.34
C CYS A 253 -15.76 -10.54 6.38
N THR A 254 -16.93 -10.93 6.87
CA THR A 254 -18.15 -11.06 6.08
C THR A 254 -18.52 -9.73 5.39
N GLU A 255 -18.51 -8.62 6.12
CA GLU A 255 -18.85 -7.32 5.54
C GLU A 255 -17.80 -6.82 4.54
N LEU A 256 -16.51 -7.07 4.78
CA LEU A 256 -15.43 -6.74 3.84
C LEU A 256 -15.52 -7.54 2.54
N VAL A 257 -15.89 -8.83 2.63
CA VAL A 257 -16.11 -9.68 1.45
C VAL A 257 -17.31 -9.17 0.65
N LYS A 258 -18.41 -8.80 1.30
CA LYS A 258 -19.56 -8.16 0.63
C LYS A 258 -19.17 -6.84 -0.04
N ALA A 259 -18.26 -6.07 0.57
CA ALA A 259 -17.75 -4.82 0.01
C ALA A 259 -16.84 -5.02 -1.22
N GLY A 260 -16.42 -6.26 -1.50
CA GLY A 260 -15.60 -6.61 -2.66
C GLY A 260 -14.10 -6.51 -2.41
N VAL A 261 -13.63 -6.70 -1.17
CA VAL A 261 -12.20 -6.83 -0.86
C VAL A 261 -11.58 -8.00 -1.66
N ASN A 262 -10.35 -7.83 -2.15
CA ASN A 262 -9.69 -8.86 -2.96
C ASN A 262 -8.91 -9.87 -2.12
N LEU A 263 -8.34 -9.45 -0.98
CA LEU A 263 -7.65 -10.33 -0.04
C LEU A 263 -7.80 -9.86 1.40
N ILE A 264 -7.69 -10.81 2.33
CA ILE A 264 -7.72 -10.55 3.77
C ILE A 264 -6.34 -10.83 4.37
N VAL A 265 -5.81 -9.88 5.14
CA VAL A 265 -4.60 -10.07 5.95
C VAL A 265 -5.03 -10.29 7.40
N ILE A 266 -4.75 -11.46 7.96
CA ILE A 266 -4.97 -11.68 9.40
C ILE A 266 -3.76 -11.11 10.14
N ASP A 267 -3.95 -10.01 10.85
CA ASP A 267 -2.86 -9.25 11.47
C ASP A 267 -2.70 -9.63 12.95
N SER A 268 -1.54 -10.22 13.27
CA SER A 268 -1.12 -10.54 14.63
C SER A 268 0.38 -10.32 14.78
N SER A 269 0.85 -9.94 15.97
CA SER A 269 2.29 -9.89 16.24
C SER A 269 2.96 -11.26 16.15
N GLN A 270 2.23 -12.33 16.52
CA GLN A 270 2.67 -13.72 16.47
C GLN A 270 1.49 -14.57 15.93
N GLY A 271 1.49 -14.82 14.63
CA GLY A 271 0.36 -15.41 13.92
C GLY A 271 0.15 -16.91 14.11
N ASP A 272 1.13 -17.63 14.63
CA ASP A 272 1.03 -19.05 14.96
C ASP A 272 0.31 -19.24 16.29
N SER A 273 -1.02 -19.14 16.20
CA SER A 273 -1.97 -19.30 17.31
C SER A 273 -3.17 -20.10 16.83
N THR A 274 -3.83 -20.82 17.74
CA THR A 274 -5.07 -21.55 17.46
C THR A 274 -6.14 -20.62 16.89
N PHE A 275 -6.29 -19.42 17.44
CA PHE A 275 -7.24 -18.41 16.97
C PHE A 275 -7.08 -18.08 15.49
N GLN A 276 -5.85 -17.85 15.03
CA GLN A 276 -5.60 -17.54 13.62
C GLN A 276 -5.76 -18.76 12.73
N VAL A 277 -5.27 -19.93 13.15
CA VAL A 277 -5.42 -21.19 12.41
C VAL A 277 -6.91 -21.51 12.17
N ASP A 278 -7.73 -21.40 13.22
CA ASP A 278 -9.17 -21.66 13.13
C ASP A 278 -9.88 -20.60 12.29
N LEU A 279 -9.45 -19.34 12.35
CA LEU A 279 -9.98 -18.29 11.51
C LEU A 279 -9.65 -18.51 10.03
N ILE A 280 -8.42 -18.90 9.68
CA ILE A 280 -8.05 -19.24 8.28
C ILE A 280 -8.96 -20.36 7.77
N LYS A 281 -9.07 -21.46 8.52
CA LYS A 281 -9.94 -22.59 8.14
C LYS A 281 -11.39 -22.15 7.93
N TRP A 282 -11.91 -21.32 8.83
CA TRP A 282 -13.26 -20.78 8.70
C TRP A 282 -13.41 -19.91 7.45
N ILE A 283 -12.49 -18.97 7.19
CA ILE A 283 -12.56 -18.12 5.98
C ILE A 283 -12.51 -18.98 4.73
N LYS A 284 -11.59 -19.96 4.65
CA LYS A 284 -11.48 -20.82 3.47
C LYS A 284 -12.70 -21.73 3.27
N ALA A 285 -13.39 -22.12 4.35
CA ALA A 285 -14.63 -22.88 4.27
C ALA A 285 -15.84 -22.02 3.86
N THR A 286 -15.92 -20.77 4.33
CA THR A 286 -17.07 -19.88 4.08
C THR A 286 -16.92 -19.07 2.78
N TYR A 287 -15.71 -18.63 2.47
CA TYR A 287 -15.39 -17.78 1.32
C TYR A 287 -14.17 -18.33 0.56
N PRO A 288 -14.29 -19.52 -0.08
CA PRO A 288 -13.16 -20.20 -0.74
C PRO A 288 -12.47 -19.37 -1.82
N GLN A 289 -13.20 -18.43 -2.43
CA GLN A 289 -12.72 -17.52 -3.47
C GLN A 289 -11.84 -16.37 -2.95
N ILE A 290 -11.82 -16.12 -1.64
CA ILE A 290 -11.03 -15.03 -1.06
C ILE A 290 -9.66 -15.55 -0.66
N ASP A 291 -8.62 -14.83 -1.10
CA ASP A 291 -7.25 -15.12 -0.72
C ASP A 291 -6.97 -14.61 0.69
N VAL A 292 -6.36 -15.47 1.52
CA VAL A 292 -6.03 -15.16 2.92
C VAL A 292 -4.53 -15.13 3.11
N ILE A 293 -4.02 -14.01 3.62
CA ILE A 293 -2.62 -13.85 4.01
C ILE A 293 -2.52 -14.04 5.53
N GLY A 294 -1.83 -15.11 5.94
CA GLY A 294 -1.58 -15.42 7.35
C GLY A 294 -0.28 -14.80 7.86
N GLY A 295 -0.27 -14.30 9.09
CA GLY A 295 0.92 -13.73 9.71
C GLY A 295 0.69 -13.04 11.07
N ASN A 296 1.72 -12.47 11.67
CA ASN A 296 3.11 -12.53 11.22
C ASN A 296 3.80 -13.84 11.66
N VAL A 297 4.71 -14.35 10.83
CA VAL A 297 5.55 -15.52 11.16
C VAL A 297 7.02 -15.21 10.93
N VAL A 298 7.93 -15.90 11.61
CA VAL A 298 9.39 -15.78 11.42
C VAL A 298 10.13 -17.11 11.33
N THR A 299 9.41 -18.24 11.41
CA THR A 299 9.97 -19.59 11.37
C THR A 299 9.22 -20.53 10.42
N ARG A 300 9.88 -21.61 10.00
CA ARG A 300 9.32 -22.63 9.11
C ARG A 300 8.13 -23.37 9.72
N MET A 301 8.16 -23.64 11.03
CA MET A 301 7.08 -24.36 11.71
C MET A 301 5.80 -23.54 11.75
N GLN A 302 5.92 -22.24 12.05
CA GLN A 302 4.79 -21.31 11.98
C GLN A 302 4.22 -21.25 10.56
N CYS A 303 5.07 -21.18 9.54
CA CYS A 303 4.64 -21.21 8.14
C CYS A 303 3.86 -22.50 7.82
N LYS A 304 4.38 -23.66 8.22
CA LYS A 304 3.71 -24.95 8.03
C LYS A 304 2.28 -24.92 8.55
N ARG A 305 2.09 -24.50 9.80
CA ARG A 305 0.76 -24.49 10.44
C ARG A 305 -0.23 -23.57 9.72
N LEU A 306 0.21 -22.39 9.29
CA LEU A 306 -0.67 -21.46 8.56
C LEU A 306 -0.95 -21.94 7.12
N ILE A 307 0.04 -22.53 6.43
CA ILE A 307 -0.15 -23.13 5.11
C ILE A 307 -1.11 -24.32 5.18
N ASP A 308 -0.91 -25.24 6.13
CA ASP A 308 -1.80 -26.39 6.35
C ASP A 308 -3.23 -25.95 6.69
N ALA A 309 -3.39 -24.81 7.36
CA ALA A 309 -4.70 -24.23 7.65
C ALA A 309 -5.41 -23.67 6.42
N GLY A 310 -4.68 -23.41 5.32
CA GLY A 310 -5.21 -22.90 4.07
C GLY A 310 -4.79 -21.47 3.72
N ALA A 311 -3.72 -20.93 4.31
CA ALA A 311 -3.21 -19.61 3.92
C ALA A 311 -2.74 -19.60 2.45
N ASP A 312 -3.16 -18.58 1.70
CA ASP A 312 -2.82 -18.35 0.30
C ASP A 312 -1.57 -17.48 0.13
N GLY A 313 -1.16 -16.78 1.20
CA GLY A 313 0.07 -16.01 1.28
C GLY A 313 0.54 -15.93 2.74
N LEU A 314 1.81 -15.57 2.94
CA LEU A 314 2.37 -15.41 4.29
C LEU A 314 2.96 -14.02 4.47
N LYS A 315 2.66 -13.39 5.62
CA LYS A 315 3.30 -12.15 6.05
C LYS A 315 4.41 -12.46 7.06
N VAL A 316 5.64 -12.07 6.75
CA VAL A 316 6.85 -12.48 7.48
C VAL A 316 7.55 -11.29 8.11
N GLY A 317 7.78 -11.38 9.42
CA GLY A 317 8.57 -10.41 10.19
C GLY A 317 7.99 -10.13 11.57
N MET A 318 8.83 -10.07 12.60
CA MET A 318 8.41 -9.82 13.98
C MET A 318 9.48 -9.03 14.73
N GLY A 319 9.09 -7.85 15.24
CA GLY A 319 10.00 -6.98 15.99
C GLY A 319 11.04 -6.23 15.15
N VAL A 320 10.88 -6.17 13.83
CA VAL A 320 11.84 -5.55 12.89
C VAL A 320 11.35 -4.23 12.28
N GLY A 321 10.11 -3.85 12.55
CA GLY A 321 9.55 -2.58 12.10
C GLY A 321 10.26 -1.41 12.80
N SER A 322 10.42 -0.28 12.10
CA SER A 322 11.16 0.90 12.60
C SER A 322 10.62 1.55 13.88
N ILE A 323 9.47 1.10 14.35
CA ILE A 323 8.72 1.61 15.52
C ILE A 323 8.27 0.48 16.44
N CYS A 324 8.72 -0.75 16.20
CA CYS A 324 8.33 -1.93 16.95
C CYS A 324 9.41 -2.24 17.99
N THR A 325 9.01 -2.43 19.23
CA THR A 325 9.92 -2.74 20.35
C THR A 325 9.74 -4.17 20.84
N THR A 326 9.03 -5.04 20.11
CA THR A 326 8.73 -6.41 20.54
C THR A 326 9.99 -7.24 20.85
N GLN A 327 11.09 -7.07 20.10
CA GLN A 327 12.33 -7.79 20.40
C GLN A 327 12.96 -7.32 21.71
N GLU A 328 12.93 -6.02 21.99
CA GLU A 328 13.47 -5.44 23.22
C GLU A 328 12.60 -5.78 24.43
N VAL A 329 11.29 -5.58 24.31
CA VAL A 329 10.34 -5.68 25.43
C VAL A 329 9.94 -7.13 25.73
N CYS A 330 9.78 -7.96 24.69
CA CYS A 330 9.31 -9.34 24.84
C CYS A 330 10.39 -10.39 24.61
N ALA A 331 11.60 -10.01 24.18
CA ALA A 331 12.67 -10.94 23.81
C ALA A 331 12.27 -11.98 22.72
N VAL A 332 11.30 -11.62 21.87
CA VAL A 332 10.83 -12.49 20.77
C VAL A 332 10.93 -11.76 19.43
N GLY A 333 11.56 -12.40 18.47
CA GLY A 333 11.66 -11.93 17.09
C GLY A 333 12.73 -12.70 16.32
N ARG A 334 13.09 -12.18 15.15
CA ARG A 334 14.17 -12.75 14.32
C ARG A 334 14.73 -11.71 13.37
N ALA A 335 16.02 -11.79 13.08
CA ALA A 335 16.65 -10.96 12.04
C ALA A 335 15.95 -11.19 10.68
N GLN A 336 15.59 -10.10 10.01
CA GLN A 336 14.57 -10.13 8.96
C GLN A 336 15.00 -10.90 7.70
N ALA A 337 16.23 -10.73 7.22
CA ALA A 337 16.68 -11.44 6.01
C ALA A 337 16.71 -12.96 6.26
N SER A 338 17.22 -13.38 7.43
CA SER A 338 17.17 -14.79 7.85
C SER A 338 15.75 -15.32 8.03
N ALA A 339 14.81 -14.51 8.52
CA ALA A 339 13.41 -14.88 8.63
C ALA A 339 12.80 -15.12 7.24
N VAL A 340 12.88 -14.13 6.35
CA VAL A 340 12.36 -14.18 4.98
C VAL A 340 12.93 -15.35 4.19
N TYR A 341 14.25 -15.54 4.19
CA TYR A 341 14.86 -16.65 3.46
C TYR A 341 14.34 -18.01 3.92
N ASN A 342 14.29 -18.23 5.25
CA ASN A 342 13.89 -19.53 5.78
C ASN A 342 12.40 -19.81 5.56
N THR A 343 11.55 -18.81 5.69
CA THR A 343 10.10 -18.97 5.46
C THR A 343 9.80 -19.12 3.97
N ALA A 344 10.40 -18.31 3.08
CA ALA A 344 10.24 -18.41 1.64
C ALA A 344 10.71 -19.75 1.08
N ARG A 345 11.89 -20.24 1.52
CA ARG A 345 12.42 -21.56 1.14
C ARG A 345 11.47 -22.71 1.51
N TYR A 346 10.72 -22.58 2.60
CA TYR A 346 9.71 -23.56 2.99
C TYR A 346 8.41 -23.38 2.18
N ALA A 347 7.88 -22.15 2.16
CA ALA A 347 6.60 -21.81 1.54
C ALA A 347 6.57 -22.10 0.03
N ARG A 348 7.70 -21.94 -0.68
CA ARG A 348 7.79 -22.23 -2.12
C ARG A 348 7.45 -23.67 -2.48
N GLN A 349 7.71 -24.64 -1.58
CA GLN A 349 7.41 -26.06 -1.81
C GLN A 349 5.91 -26.30 -1.98
N PHE A 350 5.10 -25.35 -1.53
CA PHE A 350 3.65 -25.37 -1.60
C PHE A 350 3.10 -24.29 -2.54
N GLY A 351 3.96 -23.54 -3.24
CA GLY A 351 3.55 -22.42 -4.10
C GLY A 351 2.89 -21.27 -3.33
N VAL A 352 3.27 -21.03 -2.07
CA VAL A 352 2.73 -19.94 -1.24
C VAL A 352 3.70 -18.75 -1.24
N PRO A 353 3.29 -17.57 -1.74
CA PRO A 353 4.12 -16.36 -1.72
C PRO A 353 4.39 -15.84 -0.30
N VAL A 354 5.54 -15.19 -0.14
CA VAL A 354 5.96 -14.56 1.12
C VAL A 354 6.09 -13.05 0.94
N ILE A 355 5.44 -12.30 1.83
CA ILE A 355 5.56 -10.84 1.94
C ILE A 355 6.50 -10.51 3.09
N ALA A 356 7.62 -9.83 2.81
CA ALA A 356 8.53 -9.34 3.83
C ALA A 356 8.01 -8.04 4.47
N ASP A 357 7.66 -8.09 5.75
CA ASP A 357 7.04 -7.00 6.50
C ASP A 357 8.01 -6.44 7.57
N GLY A 358 8.42 -5.17 7.39
CA GLY A 358 9.31 -4.46 8.31
C GLY A 358 10.81 -4.54 7.97
N GLY A 359 11.60 -3.64 8.58
CA GLY A 359 13.06 -3.53 8.37
C GLY A 359 13.47 -2.84 7.06
N ILE A 360 12.53 -2.33 6.27
CA ILE A 360 12.79 -1.75 4.94
C ILE A 360 12.85 -0.23 5.03
N ALA A 361 14.02 0.34 4.71
CA ALA A 361 14.28 1.78 4.79
C ALA A 361 14.69 2.40 3.45
N SER A 362 14.95 1.59 2.42
CA SER A 362 15.45 2.03 1.12
C SER A 362 15.05 1.07 0.00
N SER A 363 15.16 1.50 -1.26
CA SER A 363 15.05 0.62 -2.43
C SER A 363 16.03 -0.57 -2.38
N GLY A 364 17.24 -0.36 -1.84
CA GLY A 364 18.20 -1.43 -1.62
C GLY A 364 17.70 -2.52 -0.67
N HIS A 365 16.98 -2.16 0.41
CA HIS A 365 16.37 -3.18 1.29
C HIS A 365 15.25 -3.94 0.58
N ILE A 366 14.51 -3.28 -0.32
CA ILE A 366 13.49 -3.93 -1.15
C ILE A 366 14.13 -4.98 -2.04
N VAL A 367 15.19 -4.60 -2.79
CA VAL A 367 15.95 -5.53 -3.64
C VAL A 367 16.48 -6.70 -2.80
N LYS A 368 17.12 -6.42 -1.67
CA LYS A 368 17.63 -7.47 -0.76
C LYS A 368 16.52 -8.41 -0.29
N ALA A 369 15.38 -7.90 0.16
CA ALA A 369 14.25 -8.73 0.58
C ALA A 369 13.75 -9.65 -0.54
N LEU A 370 13.61 -9.13 -1.76
CA LEU A 370 13.16 -9.90 -2.93
C LEU A 370 14.19 -10.97 -3.31
N THR A 371 15.48 -10.63 -3.30
CA THR A 371 16.58 -11.54 -3.63
C THR A 371 16.84 -12.63 -2.60
N VAL A 372 16.35 -12.48 -1.36
CA VAL A 372 16.36 -13.57 -0.37
C VAL A 372 15.05 -14.38 -0.37
N GLY A 373 14.18 -14.19 -1.36
CA GLY A 373 13.03 -15.06 -1.64
C GLY A 373 11.66 -14.47 -1.28
N ALA A 374 11.57 -13.22 -0.84
CA ALA A 374 10.27 -12.57 -0.75
C ALA A 374 9.66 -12.41 -2.15
N SER A 375 8.35 -12.60 -2.26
CA SER A 375 7.58 -12.30 -3.46
C SER A 375 7.20 -10.82 -3.51
N ALA A 376 6.92 -10.22 -2.37
CA ALA A 376 6.67 -8.78 -2.25
C ALA A 376 7.18 -8.23 -0.92
N VAL A 377 7.20 -6.91 -0.79
CA VAL A 377 7.54 -6.23 0.45
C VAL A 377 6.38 -5.39 0.97
N MET A 378 6.17 -5.42 2.29
CA MET A 378 5.19 -4.57 2.98
C MET A 378 5.93 -3.45 3.70
N CYS A 379 5.59 -2.20 3.35
CA CYS A 379 6.29 -1.02 3.83
C CYS A 379 5.35 -0.10 4.63
N GLY A 380 5.80 0.31 5.82
CA GLY A 380 5.13 1.32 6.65
C GLY A 380 5.82 2.67 6.54
N SER A 381 7.02 2.80 7.14
CA SER A 381 7.75 4.07 7.26
C SER A 381 8.10 4.72 5.93
N LEU A 382 8.29 3.93 4.86
CA LEU A 382 8.51 4.47 3.52
C LEU A 382 7.33 5.33 3.06
N PHE A 383 6.09 4.95 3.40
CA PHE A 383 4.87 5.58 2.92
C PHE A 383 4.18 6.47 3.97
N ALA A 384 4.50 6.35 5.25
CA ALA A 384 3.84 7.14 6.30
C ALA A 384 3.94 8.66 6.14
N GLY A 385 5.00 9.16 5.49
CA GLY A 385 5.23 10.59 5.27
C GLY A 385 4.68 11.15 3.94
N THR A 386 4.02 10.33 3.12
CA THR A 386 3.51 10.79 1.82
C THR A 386 2.18 11.53 1.95
N GLU A 387 1.80 12.32 0.95
CA GLU A 387 0.54 13.09 0.96
C GLU A 387 -0.69 12.18 1.19
N GLU A 388 -0.70 11.00 0.57
CA GLU A 388 -1.80 10.03 0.55
C GLU A 388 -1.89 9.17 1.82
N SER A 389 -0.93 9.25 2.74
CA SER A 389 -1.03 8.58 4.04
C SER A 389 -2.04 9.31 4.94
N PRO A 390 -2.79 8.60 5.80
CA PRO A 390 -3.73 9.23 6.71
C PRO A 390 -3.05 10.14 7.73
N GLY A 391 -3.79 11.15 8.20
CA GLY A 391 -3.33 12.15 9.15
C GLY A 391 -2.90 13.48 8.52
N GLN A 392 -2.84 14.52 9.34
CA GLN A 392 -2.49 15.88 8.92
C GLN A 392 -0.99 16.15 9.12
N TYR A 393 -0.44 16.98 8.23
CA TYR A 393 0.90 17.52 8.40
C TYR A 393 0.94 18.51 9.57
N PHE A 394 2.08 18.54 10.26
CA PHE A 394 2.41 19.58 11.22
C PHE A 394 3.86 20.02 11.02
N PHE A 395 4.24 21.15 11.62
CA PHE A 395 5.61 21.66 11.59
C PHE A 395 6.25 21.54 12.96
N GLN A 396 7.51 21.11 12.98
CA GLN A 396 8.36 21.11 14.16
C GLN A 396 9.76 21.52 13.73
N ASP A 397 10.33 22.52 14.39
CA ASP A 397 11.68 23.05 14.09
C ASP A 397 11.89 23.42 12.61
N GLY A 398 10.84 23.96 11.97
CA GLY A 398 10.85 24.34 10.55
C GLY A 398 10.73 23.16 9.57
N VAL A 399 10.65 21.91 10.06
CA VAL A 399 10.49 20.71 9.25
C VAL A 399 9.02 20.30 9.19
N ARG A 400 8.52 20.00 7.99
CA ARG A 400 7.17 19.47 7.78
C ARG A 400 7.14 17.96 8.03
N LEU A 401 6.27 17.51 8.94
CA LEU A 401 6.22 16.15 9.45
C LEU A 401 4.81 15.56 9.42
N LYS A 402 4.70 14.23 9.43
CA LYS A 402 3.48 13.47 9.74
C LYS A 402 3.71 12.55 10.94
N LYS A 403 2.65 12.33 11.74
CA LYS A 403 2.67 11.37 12.84
C LYS A 403 2.77 9.94 12.28
N TYR A 404 3.59 9.12 12.91
CA TYR A 404 3.77 7.71 12.56
C TYR A 404 3.88 6.89 13.84
N ARG A 405 2.99 5.92 14.01
CA ARG A 405 2.88 5.16 15.27
C ARG A 405 2.73 3.67 15.05
N GLY A 406 3.35 2.89 15.93
CA GLY A 406 3.27 1.44 15.89
C GLY A 406 1.93 0.99 16.40
N MET A 407 1.37 -0.06 15.79
CA MET A 407 0.12 -0.64 16.30
C MET A 407 0.27 -1.12 17.76
N GLY A 408 1.48 -1.34 18.25
CA GLY A 408 1.78 -1.69 19.65
C GLY A 408 2.07 -0.51 20.57
N SER A 409 1.97 0.74 20.09
CA SER A 409 2.10 1.92 20.94
C SER A 409 0.85 2.10 21.80
N ILE A 410 0.99 2.77 22.95
CA ILE A 410 -0.14 3.04 23.86
C ILE A 410 -1.25 3.80 23.13
N GLU A 411 -0.87 4.78 22.31
CA GLU A 411 -1.79 5.61 21.54
C GLU A 411 -2.62 4.77 20.55
N ALA A 412 -1.98 3.90 19.76
CA ALA A 412 -2.67 3.02 18.83
C ALA A 412 -3.52 1.98 19.57
N MET A 413 -3.00 1.39 20.65
CA MET A 413 -3.70 0.38 21.44
C MET A 413 -4.94 0.93 22.15
N THR A 414 -4.92 2.22 22.50
CA THR A 414 -6.07 2.94 23.07
C THR A 414 -7.11 3.22 21.99
N ALA A 415 -6.68 3.46 20.74
CA ALA A 415 -7.56 3.62 19.58
C ALA A 415 -8.17 2.30 19.04
N GLY A 416 -7.67 1.12 19.47
CA GLY A 416 -8.30 -0.17 19.15
C GLY A 416 -7.36 -1.34 18.81
N SER A 417 -6.07 -1.07 18.62
CA SER A 417 -5.12 -2.11 18.17
C SER A 417 -4.64 -3.08 19.26
N SER A 418 -5.07 -2.89 20.52
CA SER A 418 -4.75 -3.77 21.65
C SER A 418 -5.07 -5.25 21.40
N LYS A 419 -6.07 -5.53 20.55
CA LYS A 419 -6.45 -6.88 20.12
C LYS A 419 -5.28 -7.65 19.48
N ARG A 420 -4.40 -6.94 18.75
CA ARG A 420 -3.21 -7.50 18.07
C ARG A 420 -2.19 -8.08 19.04
N TYR A 421 -2.11 -7.52 20.25
CA TYR A 421 -1.10 -7.81 21.27
C TYR A 421 -1.66 -8.62 22.45
N PHE A 422 -2.84 -9.24 22.28
CA PHE A 422 -3.53 -10.01 23.33
C PHE A 422 -3.80 -9.21 24.63
N ALA A 423 -3.87 -7.88 24.53
CA ALA A 423 -3.93 -6.97 25.66
C ALA A 423 -5.34 -6.35 25.88
N THR A 424 -6.39 -6.91 25.29
CA THR A 424 -7.75 -6.31 25.30
C THR A 424 -8.33 -6.18 26.71
N HIS A 425 -7.98 -7.07 27.64
CA HIS A 425 -8.49 -7.12 29.02
C HIS A 425 -7.41 -6.92 30.09
N ALA A 426 -6.19 -6.53 29.69
CA ALA A 426 -5.09 -6.37 30.63
C ALA A 426 -5.20 -5.04 31.38
N THR A 427 -5.16 -5.08 32.72
CA THR A 427 -5.13 -3.88 33.59
C THR A 427 -3.90 -3.02 33.33
N VAL A 428 -2.78 -3.64 33.00
CA VAL A 428 -1.53 -2.98 32.59
C VAL A 428 -1.24 -3.32 31.13
N LYS A 429 -1.23 -2.31 30.26
CA LYS A 429 -0.90 -2.48 28.83
C LYS A 429 0.61 -2.30 28.63
N VAL A 430 1.31 -3.38 28.30
CA VAL A 430 2.74 -3.34 27.94
C VAL A 430 2.87 -2.93 26.48
N ALA A 431 3.47 -1.77 26.22
CA ALA A 431 3.65 -1.26 24.86
C ALA A 431 4.73 -2.05 24.11
N GLN A 432 4.42 -2.46 22.87
CA GLN A 432 5.34 -3.15 21.96
C GLN A 432 5.66 -2.31 20.71
N GLY A 433 5.46 -1.00 20.82
CA GLY A 433 5.87 -0.03 19.83
C GLY A 433 5.83 1.40 20.35
N VAL A 434 6.33 2.32 19.54
CA VAL A 434 6.43 3.75 19.86
C VAL A 434 5.57 4.60 18.92
N SER A 435 5.25 5.82 19.36
CA SER A 435 4.71 6.88 18.51
C SER A 435 5.82 7.89 18.22
N GLY A 436 5.91 8.36 16.98
CA GLY A 436 6.87 9.37 16.55
C GLY A 436 6.37 10.14 15.34
N ALA A 437 7.31 10.74 14.61
CA ALA A 437 7.02 11.48 13.39
C ALA A 437 8.00 11.11 12.28
N VAL A 438 7.54 11.24 11.04
CA VAL A 438 8.36 11.06 9.83
C VAL A 438 8.31 12.33 9.00
N VAL A 439 9.41 12.60 8.30
CA VAL A 439 9.52 13.72 7.36
C VAL A 439 8.55 13.58 6.21
N ASP A 440 8.04 14.72 5.73
CA ASP A 440 7.28 14.79 4.48
C ASP A 440 8.10 14.18 3.32
N LYS A 441 7.45 13.29 2.57
CA LYS A 441 8.03 12.62 1.41
C LYS A 441 7.33 13.00 0.12
N GLY A 442 6.45 14.01 0.12
CA GLY A 442 5.65 14.39 -1.04
C GLY A 442 4.65 13.32 -1.47
N SER A 443 4.08 13.48 -2.66
CA SER A 443 3.11 12.52 -3.19
C SER A 443 3.70 11.14 -3.52
N LEU A 444 2.98 10.11 -3.09
CA LEU A 444 3.17 8.71 -3.46
C LEU A 444 3.23 8.53 -4.99
N MET A 445 2.51 9.37 -5.75
CA MET A 445 2.45 9.33 -7.22
C MET A 445 3.80 9.57 -7.91
N LYS A 446 4.74 10.20 -7.20
CA LYS A 446 6.14 10.37 -7.63
C LYS A 446 7.06 9.36 -6.96
N TYR A 447 6.83 9.09 -5.67
CA TYR A 447 7.73 8.27 -4.88
C TYR A 447 7.71 6.79 -5.28
N VAL A 448 6.53 6.22 -5.59
CA VAL A 448 6.43 4.81 -6.02
C VAL A 448 7.15 4.56 -7.36
N PRO A 449 6.99 5.40 -8.40
CA PRO A 449 7.81 5.31 -9.61
C PRO A 449 9.32 5.36 -9.35
N TYR A 450 9.77 6.21 -8.42
CA TYR A 450 11.17 6.25 -8.01
C TYR A 450 11.62 4.91 -7.41
N LEU A 451 10.84 4.34 -6.48
CA LEU A 451 11.14 3.02 -5.91
C LEU A 451 11.14 1.92 -6.97
N GLN A 452 10.15 1.93 -7.88
CA GLN A 452 10.08 1.00 -9.01
C GLN A 452 11.36 1.06 -9.85
N GLN A 453 11.83 2.25 -10.21
CA GLN A 453 13.05 2.43 -10.99
C GLN A 453 14.28 1.95 -10.22
N GLY A 454 14.37 2.25 -8.92
CA GLY A 454 15.46 1.75 -8.07
C GLY A 454 15.50 0.22 -7.97
N ILE A 455 14.34 -0.44 -7.92
CA ILE A 455 14.26 -1.91 -7.96
C ILE A 455 14.72 -2.44 -9.32
N LYS A 456 14.26 -1.82 -10.43
CA LYS A 456 14.67 -2.23 -11.78
C LYS A 456 16.18 -2.13 -11.99
N HIS A 457 16.80 -1.02 -11.60
CA HIS A 457 18.26 -0.87 -11.64
C HIS A 457 18.95 -1.94 -10.80
N GLY A 458 18.47 -2.16 -9.57
CA GLY A 458 19.00 -3.22 -8.71
C GLY A 458 18.96 -4.59 -9.38
N LEU A 459 17.86 -4.98 -10.04
CA LEU A 459 17.79 -6.27 -10.74
C LEU A 459 18.62 -6.30 -12.03
N GLN A 460 18.72 -5.18 -12.74
CA GLN A 460 19.59 -5.06 -13.91
C GLN A 460 21.05 -5.29 -13.54
N ASP A 461 21.54 -4.65 -12.47
CA ASP A 461 22.92 -4.81 -12.00
C ASP A 461 23.22 -6.25 -11.55
N LEU A 462 22.20 -6.99 -11.12
CA LEU A 462 22.27 -8.43 -10.82
C LEU A 462 22.21 -9.32 -12.06
N GLY A 463 22.01 -8.75 -13.26
CA GLY A 463 21.80 -9.50 -14.49
C GLY A 463 20.47 -10.25 -14.54
N GLN A 464 19.47 -9.85 -13.75
CA GLN A 464 18.19 -10.56 -13.65
C GLN A 464 17.06 -9.76 -14.30
N VAL A 465 16.46 -10.32 -15.35
CA VAL A 465 15.41 -9.64 -16.14
C VAL A 465 14.01 -9.72 -15.50
N SER A 466 13.81 -10.57 -14.50
CA SER A 466 12.53 -10.71 -13.79
C SER A 466 12.69 -11.20 -12.36
N LEU A 467 11.66 -11.03 -11.51
CA LEU A 467 11.67 -11.63 -10.16
C LEU A 467 11.69 -13.16 -10.19
N GLU A 468 11.10 -13.78 -11.21
CA GLU A 468 11.19 -15.22 -11.43
C GLU A 468 12.64 -15.64 -11.68
N ALA A 469 13.37 -14.90 -12.52
CA ALA A 469 14.79 -15.14 -12.76
C ALA A 469 15.61 -14.98 -11.46
N VAL A 470 15.35 -13.93 -10.67
CA VAL A 470 15.98 -13.73 -9.34
C VAL A 470 15.77 -14.94 -8.44
N HIS A 471 14.54 -15.44 -8.31
CA HIS A 471 14.25 -16.58 -7.45
C HIS A 471 14.85 -17.88 -7.97
N SER A 472 14.88 -18.07 -9.30
CA SER A 472 15.58 -19.20 -9.92
C SER A 472 17.08 -19.18 -9.59
N ALA A 473 17.76 -18.05 -9.85
CA ALA A 473 19.17 -17.86 -9.57
C ALA A 473 19.51 -18.00 -8.07
N LEU A 474 18.62 -17.53 -7.19
CA LEU A 474 18.73 -17.76 -5.74
C LEU A 474 18.73 -19.26 -5.40
N HIS A 475 17.90 -20.05 -6.07
CA HIS A 475 17.71 -21.48 -5.76
C HIS A 475 18.80 -22.36 -6.37
N THR A 476 19.31 -22.01 -7.55
CA THR A 476 20.45 -22.69 -8.18
C THR A 476 21.79 -22.32 -7.53
N GLY A 477 21.84 -21.22 -6.78
CA GLY A 477 23.06 -20.73 -6.13
C GLY A 477 23.93 -19.86 -7.04
N GLU A 478 23.43 -19.54 -8.24
CA GLU A 478 24.01 -18.59 -9.19
C GLU A 478 24.02 -17.16 -8.62
N LEU A 479 22.98 -16.79 -7.86
CA LEU A 479 22.97 -15.51 -7.17
C LEU A 479 23.97 -15.54 -6.00
N ARG A 480 24.97 -14.65 -6.08
CA ARG A 480 26.07 -14.56 -5.10
C ARG A 480 25.90 -13.38 -4.17
N PHE A 481 26.27 -13.60 -2.92
CA PHE A 481 26.16 -12.65 -1.83
C PHE A 481 27.49 -12.52 -1.10
N GLU A 482 27.66 -11.41 -0.41
CA GLU A 482 28.77 -11.22 0.53
C GLU A 482 28.28 -10.62 1.84
N LEU A 483 28.92 -11.02 2.94
CA LEU A 483 28.66 -10.49 4.27
C LEU A 483 29.43 -9.20 4.47
N ARG A 484 28.76 -8.16 4.95
CA ARG A 484 29.38 -6.86 5.19
C ARG A 484 29.73 -6.70 6.66
N THR A 485 31.03 -6.56 6.94
CA THR A 485 31.48 -6.11 8.27
C THR A 485 30.98 -4.68 8.53
N PRO A 486 30.97 -4.21 9.80
CA PRO A 486 30.60 -2.82 10.09
C PRO A 486 31.42 -1.78 9.33
N ALA A 487 32.68 -2.07 9.01
CA ALA A 487 33.52 -1.19 8.20
C ALA A 487 33.04 -1.16 6.73
N ALA A 488 32.77 -2.32 6.13
CA ALA A 488 32.22 -2.41 4.77
C ALA A 488 30.81 -1.79 4.67
N GLN A 489 30.03 -1.82 5.77
CA GLN A 489 28.76 -1.13 5.85
C GLN A 489 28.92 0.40 5.78
N ARG A 490 29.86 0.95 6.56
CA ARG A 490 30.20 2.38 6.52
C ARG A 490 30.74 2.81 5.15
N GLU A 491 31.59 1.99 4.53
CA GLU A 491 32.16 2.25 3.20
C GLU A 491 31.10 2.29 2.09
N GLY A 492 30.13 1.38 2.10
CA GLY A 492 29.07 1.43 1.08
C GLY A 492 27.99 2.49 1.33
N ASN A 493 28.09 3.28 2.40
CA ASN A 493 27.24 4.45 2.66
C ASN A 493 27.98 5.74 2.29
N VAL A 494 27.31 6.90 2.34
CA VAL A 494 28.01 8.19 2.15
C VAL A 494 29.00 8.40 3.29
N HIS A 495 30.29 8.59 2.95
CA HIS A 495 31.36 8.83 3.92
C HIS A 495 32.40 9.83 3.40
N SER A 496 33.26 10.34 4.28
CA SER A 496 34.39 11.25 3.96
C SER A 496 34.00 12.60 3.34
N LEU A 497 32.85 13.17 3.71
CA LEU A 497 32.40 14.51 3.30
C LEU A 497 32.11 15.39 4.53
N HIS A 498 32.35 16.70 4.42
CA HIS A 498 32.00 17.66 5.47
C HIS A 498 30.48 17.87 5.58
N THR A 499 29.79 18.00 4.44
CA THR A 499 28.34 18.09 4.32
C THR A 499 27.87 17.37 3.05
N TYR A 500 26.63 16.88 3.04
CA TYR A 500 26.00 16.31 1.85
C TYR A 500 24.49 16.54 1.88
N GLU A 501 23.87 16.60 0.70
CA GLU A 501 22.42 16.69 0.56
C GLU A 501 21.91 15.41 -0.11
N LYS A 502 21.01 14.69 0.56
CA LYS A 502 20.42 13.46 0.02
C LYS A 502 19.06 13.76 -0.59
N ARG A 503 19.03 14.12 -1.87
CA ARG A 503 17.80 14.20 -2.67
C ARG A 503 17.52 12.85 -3.30
N LEU A 504 16.37 12.26 -2.98
CA LEU A 504 15.99 10.95 -3.54
C LEU A 504 15.42 11.08 -4.95
N TYR A 505 14.68 12.16 -5.23
CA TYR A 505 14.06 12.42 -6.53
C TYR A 505 13.63 13.89 -6.66
#